data_AF-A0A1D6L3J9-F1
#
_entry.id   AF-A0A1D6L3J9-F1
#
_cell.length_a   1.000
_cell.length_b   1.000
_cell.length_c   1.000
_cell.angle_alpha   90.00
_cell.angle_beta   90.00
_cell.angle_gamma   90.00
#
_symmetry.space_group_name_H-M   'P 1'
#
loop_
_entity.id
_entity.type
_entity.pdbx_description
1 polymer ?
#
loop_
_entity_poly.entity_id
_entity_poly.type
_entity_poly.pdbx_seq_one_letter_code
_entity_poly.pdbx_strand_id
1 'polypeptide(L)'
;MHVLCLLTSLFGKELSGVEQREARDPMAAAEGQWVLMATGRTPTNIAVIKYWGKRDEALILPINDSISVTLDPDHLSATTTVAVSPSFPSDRMWLNGKVCHRQYPFSAR
;
A
#
# COMPACT_ATOMS: atom_id res chain seq x y z
N MET A 1 9.41 3.90 -15.41
CA MET A 1 8.27 4.50 -14.70
C MET A 1 8.23 3.84 -13.33
N HIS A 2 8.55 4.58 -12.27
CA HIS A 2 8.77 4.03 -10.92
C HIS A 2 7.64 4.40 -9.97
N VAL A 3 7.37 3.54 -9.00
CA VAL A 3 6.23 3.63 -8.08
C VAL A 3 6.71 4.02 -6.68
N LEU A 4 6.14 5.08 -6.15
CA LEU A 4 6.32 5.53 -4.77
C LEU A 4 5.11 5.07 -3.95
N CYS A 5 5.30 4.13 -3.02
CA CYS A 5 4.21 3.66 -2.16
C CYS A 5 4.38 4.22 -0.74
N LEU A 6 3.41 5.00 -0.28
CA LEU A 6 3.36 5.56 1.06
C LEU A 6 2.23 4.87 1.82
N LEU A 7 2.54 4.00 2.79
CA LEU A 7 1.56 3.54 3.77
C LEU A 7 1.51 4.53 4.93
N THR A 8 0.41 5.26 5.07
CA THR A 8 0.34 6.45 5.92
C THR A 8 -0.22 6.20 7.32
N SER A 9 -0.94 5.10 7.62
CA SER A 9 -1.28 4.74 9.01
C SER A 9 -1.97 3.37 9.14
N LEU A 10 -1.79 2.71 10.30
CA LEU A 10 -2.50 1.51 10.77
C LEU A 10 -3.57 1.80 11.83
N PHE A 11 -3.79 3.05 12.20
CA PHE A 11 -4.81 3.44 13.18
C PHE A 11 -5.47 4.73 12.73
N GLY A 12 -6.80 4.81 12.87
CA GLY A 12 -7.69 5.88 12.41
C GLY A 12 -7.45 7.27 13.02
N LYS A 13 -6.22 7.77 12.98
CA LYS A 13 -5.93 9.20 13.03
C LYS A 13 -5.64 9.64 11.61
N GLU A 14 -6.59 10.36 11.06
CA GLU A 14 -6.38 11.26 9.93
C GLU A 14 -5.20 12.17 10.30
N LEU A 15 -4.10 12.05 9.56
CA LEU A 15 -3.03 13.03 9.63
C LEU A 15 -3.55 14.30 8.95
N SER A 16 -4.11 15.20 9.76
CA SER A 16 -4.39 16.56 9.33
C SER A 16 -3.09 17.20 8.87
N GLY A 17 -2.96 17.46 7.56
CA GLY A 17 -1.84 18.24 7.03
C GLY A 17 -1.12 17.70 5.79
N VAL A 18 -1.80 16.99 4.90
CA VAL A 18 -1.35 16.94 3.49
C VAL A 18 -2.24 17.89 2.70
N GLU A 19 -1.72 19.09 2.49
CA GLU A 19 -2.37 20.18 1.76
C GLU A 19 -2.79 19.70 0.37
N GLN A 20 -4.10 19.59 0.17
CA GLN A 20 -4.71 19.35 -1.13
C GLN A 20 -4.57 20.63 -1.96
N ARG A 21 -3.53 20.69 -2.80
CA ARG A 21 -3.51 21.65 -3.91
C ARG A 21 -4.06 20.96 -5.14
N GLU A 22 -5.32 21.25 -5.42
CA GLU A 22 -5.99 20.97 -6.68
C GLU A 22 -5.20 21.66 -7.80
N ALA A 23 -4.43 20.86 -8.55
CA ALA A 23 -3.72 21.33 -9.71
C ALA A 23 -4.74 21.58 -10.82
N ARG A 24 -5.21 22.83 -10.89
CA ARG A 24 -5.85 23.40 -12.07
C ARG A 24 -4.93 23.16 -13.27
N ASP A 25 -5.48 22.55 -14.32
CA ASP A 25 -4.86 22.56 -15.64
C ASP A 25 -4.80 24.00 -16.17
N PRO A 26 -3.61 24.47 -16.54
CA PRO A 26 -3.47 25.11 -17.83
C PRO A 26 -2.48 24.31 -18.66
N MET A 27 -3.02 23.73 -19.73
CA MET A 27 -2.32 23.23 -20.91
C MET A 27 -1.01 24.01 -21.17
N ALA A 28 0.10 23.27 -21.25
CA ALA A 28 1.43 23.66 -21.71
C ALA A 28 2.39 24.38 -20.74
N ALA A 29 3.08 23.62 -19.88
CA ALA A 29 4.52 23.79 -19.62
C ALA A 29 5.10 22.59 -18.84
N ALA A 30 6.25 22.07 -19.30
CA ALA A 30 7.08 20.99 -18.73
C ALA A 30 6.61 19.54 -18.99
N GLU A 31 6.96 19.02 -20.18
CA GLU A 31 6.97 17.58 -20.43
C GLU A 31 7.87 16.87 -19.39
N GLY A 32 7.27 16.12 -18.46
CA GLY A 32 7.99 15.19 -17.58
C GLY A 32 7.72 15.23 -16.06
N GLN A 33 6.79 16.07 -15.58
CA GLN A 33 6.61 16.28 -14.12
C GLN A 33 5.20 16.03 -13.58
N TRP A 34 4.42 15.13 -14.20
CA TRP A 34 3.15 14.73 -13.59
C TRP A 34 3.37 13.69 -12.48
N VAL A 35 2.51 13.72 -11.46
CA VAL A 35 2.43 12.69 -10.42
C VAL A 35 0.98 12.25 -10.32
N LEU A 36 0.70 10.99 -10.61
CA LEU A 36 -0.62 10.40 -10.41
C LEU A 36 -0.63 9.69 -9.06
N MET A 37 -1.67 9.91 -8.27
CA MET A 37 -1.81 9.31 -6.94
C MET A 37 -3.18 8.68 -6.76
N ALA A 38 -3.21 7.54 -6.06
CA ALA A 38 -4.43 6.88 -5.64
C ALA A 38 -4.30 6.46 -4.17
N THR A 39 -5.35 6.66 -3.38
CA THR A 39 -5.40 6.28 -1.97
C THR A 39 -6.51 5.27 -1.74
N GLY A 40 -6.18 4.15 -1.11
CA GLY A 40 -7.12 3.10 -0.73
C GLY A 40 -7.06 2.81 0.77
N ARG A 41 -8.22 2.54 1.38
CA ARG A 41 -8.36 2.07 2.75
C ARG A 41 -8.81 0.61 2.74
N THR A 42 -8.12 -0.25 3.47
CA THR A 42 -8.40 -1.69 3.50
C THR A 42 -8.68 -2.13 4.94
N PRO A 43 -9.78 -2.86 5.22
CA PRO A 43 -10.06 -3.40 6.55
C PRO A 43 -9.18 -4.61 6.87
N THR A 44 -9.00 -4.88 8.17
CA THR A 44 -8.35 -6.11 8.65
C THR A 44 -9.36 -7.26 8.72
N ASN A 45 -8.91 -8.51 8.69
CA ASN A 45 -9.75 -9.69 8.91
C ASN A 45 -9.25 -10.55 10.09
N ILE A 46 -10.13 -11.40 10.64
CA ILE A 46 -9.80 -12.43 11.61
C ILE A 46 -10.31 -13.78 11.11
N ALA A 47 -9.41 -14.75 10.97
CA ALA A 47 -9.75 -16.11 10.52
C ALA A 47 -10.53 -16.89 11.60
N VAL A 48 -11.72 -17.38 11.23
CA VAL A 48 -12.52 -18.33 12.02
C VAL A 48 -12.15 -19.78 11.67
N ILE A 49 -11.84 -20.04 10.39
CA ILE A 49 -11.15 -21.25 9.93
C ILE A 49 -9.75 -20.84 9.49
N LYS A 50 -8.71 -21.45 10.06
CA LYS A 50 -7.34 -20.95 9.97
C LYS A 50 -6.68 -21.29 8.65
N TYR A 51 -5.98 -20.30 8.08
CA TYR A 51 -4.95 -20.51 7.07
C TYR A 51 -3.65 -20.92 7.79
N TRP A 52 -3.22 -22.17 7.65
CA TRP A 52 -1.98 -22.64 8.27
C TRP A 52 -1.32 -23.76 7.48
N GLY A 53 -0.11 -23.50 6.98
CA GLY A 53 0.63 -24.41 6.10
C GLY A 53 0.49 -24.04 4.62
N LYS A 54 1.60 -24.17 3.89
CA LYS A 54 1.68 -23.90 2.45
C LYS A 54 2.06 -25.19 1.74
N ARG A 55 1.36 -25.52 0.65
CA ARG A 55 1.81 -26.59 -0.26
C ARG A 55 2.86 -26.09 -1.26
N ASP A 56 2.82 -24.81 -1.56
CA ASP A 56 3.77 -24.12 -2.45
C ASP A 56 4.11 -22.76 -1.83
N GLU A 57 5.38 -22.55 -1.49
CA GLU A 57 5.84 -21.32 -0.83
C GLU A 57 6.03 -20.14 -1.79
N ALA A 58 6.40 -20.41 -3.05
CA ALA A 58 6.65 -19.38 -4.05
C ALA A 58 5.35 -18.75 -4.53
N LEU A 59 4.32 -19.57 -4.72
CA LEU A 59 2.98 -19.12 -5.11
C LEU A 59 2.08 -18.80 -3.90
N ILE A 60 2.50 -19.16 -2.68
CA ILE A 60 1.73 -19.00 -1.43
C ILE A 60 0.39 -19.76 -1.52
N LEU A 61 0.42 -21.02 -1.96
CA LEU A 61 -0.78 -21.85 -2.07
C LEU A 61 -1.06 -22.57 -0.72
N PRO A 62 -2.28 -22.44 -0.16
CA PRO A 62 -2.64 -23.12 1.07
C PRO A 62 -2.74 -24.65 0.91
N ILE A 63 -2.58 -25.35 2.02
CA ILE A 63 -2.98 -26.77 2.13
C ILE A 63 -4.48 -26.95 2.37
N ASN A 64 -5.16 -25.93 2.91
CA ASN A 64 -6.59 -25.96 3.25
C ASN A 64 -7.25 -24.59 3.03
N ASP A 65 -8.56 -24.62 2.78
CA ASP A 65 -9.36 -23.40 2.73
C ASP A 65 -9.43 -22.71 4.10
N SER A 66 -9.63 -21.39 4.08
CA SER A 66 -9.80 -20.57 5.28
C SER A 66 -11.02 -19.67 5.15
N ILE A 67 -11.64 -19.34 6.27
CA ILE A 67 -12.79 -18.43 6.34
C ILE A 67 -12.47 -17.38 7.40
N SER A 68 -12.69 -16.11 7.09
CA SER A 68 -12.42 -14.99 7.98
C SER A 68 -13.58 -14.00 8.02
N VAL A 69 -13.69 -13.28 9.13
CA VAL A 69 -14.60 -12.15 9.27
C VAL A 69 -13.82 -10.86 9.05
N THR A 70 -14.34 -9.97 8.21
CA THR A 70 -13.81 -8.62 8.00
C THR A 70 -14.23 -7.71 9.15
N LEU A 71 -13.27 -6.99 9.73
CA LEU A 71 -13.52 -6.05 10.82
C LEU A 71 -13.97 -4.69 10.27
N ASP A 72 -14.65 -3.93 11.12
CA ASP A 72 -15.05 -2.56 10.80
C ASP A 72 -13.81 -1.69 10.51
N PRO A 73 -13.69 -1.08 9.31
CA PRO A 73 -12.55 -0.26 8.96
C PRO A 73 -12.38 0.95 9.87
N ASP A 74 -13.44 1.46 10.51
CA ASP A 74 -13.40 2.63 11.39
C ASP A 74 -12.56 2.41 12.65
N HIS A 75 -12.46 1.16 13.09
CA HIS A 75 -11.63 0.78 14.22
C HIS A 75 -10.25 0.28 13.80
N LEU A 76 -10.17 -0.56 12.76
CA LEU A 76 -8.93 -1.22 12.33
C LEU A 76 -8.85 -1.28 10.80
N SER A 77 -7.97 -0.46 10.23
CA SER A 77 -7.71 -0.43 8.78
C SER A 77 -6.30 0.05 8.48
N ALA A 78 -5.84 -0.28 7.28
CA ALA A 78 -4.62 0.25 6.70
C ALA A 78 -4.97 1.22 5.56
N THR A 79 -4.40 2.41 5.58
CA THR A 79 -4.52 3.39 4.48
C THR A 79 -3.23 3.44 3.69
N THR A 80 -3.33 3.20 2.39
CA THR A 80 -2.20 3.18 1.45
C THR A 80 -2.40 4.21 0.36
N THR A 81 -1.38 5.04 0.13
CA THR A 81 -1.30 5.93 -1.02
C THR A 81 -0.21 5.45 -1.96
N VAL A 82 -0.55 5.28 -3.23
CA VAL A 82 0.40 4.93 -4.29
C VAL A 82 0.53 6.12 -5.22
N ALA A 83 1.76 6.51 -5.51
CA ALA A 83 2.09 7.59 -6.43
C ALA A 83 3.00 7.07 -7.55
N VAL A 84 2.80 7.55 -8.77
CA VAL A 84 3.63 7.21 -9.93
C VAL A 84 3.97 8.46 -10.72
N SER A 85 5.23 8.56 -11.16
CA SER A 85 5.74 9.70 -11.93
C SER A 85 6.92 9.25 -12.81
N PRO A 86 7.11 9.83 -14.00
CA PRO A 86 8.33 9.66 -14.78
C PRO A 86 9.59 10.16 -14.05
N SER A 87 9.43 11.09 -13.10
CA SER A 87 10.53 11.71 -12.37
C SER A 87 11.09 10.87 -11.21
N PHE A 88 10.42 9.78 -10.82
CA PHE A 88 10.89 8.94 -9.71
C PHE A 88 12.06 8.05 -10.16
N PRO A 89 13.20 8.05 -9.45
CA PRO A 89 14.40 7.32 -9.88
C PRO A 89 14.36 5.82 -9.56
N SER A 90 13.54 5.41 -8.59
CA SER A 90 13.40 4.02 -8.17
C SER A 90 12.13 3.83 -7.35
N ASP A 91 11.71 2.58 -7.19
CA ASP A 91 10.60 2.25 -6.30
C ASP A 91 11.01 2.43 -4.84
N ARG A 92 10.14 3.02 -4.03
CA ARG A 92 10.36 3.23 -2.60
C ARG A 92 9.07 3.00 -1.84
N MET A 93 9.19 2.43 -0.63
CA MET A 93 8.07 2.16 0.26
C MET A 93 8.31 2.80 1.62
N TRP A 94 7.29 3.44 2.18
CA TRP A 94 7.26 3.88 3.57
C TRP A 94 6.17 3.15 4.33
N LEU A 95 6.48 2.74 5.56
CA LEU A 95 5.55 2.15 6.49
C LEU A 95 5.58 2.95 7.78
N ASN A 96 4.46 3.57 8.15
CA ASN A 96 4.34 4.40 9.36
C ASN A 96 5.46 5.46 9.46
N GLY A 97 5.73 6.15 8.34
CA GLY A 97 6.74 7.20 8.24
C GLY A 97 8.20 6.72 8.12
N LYS A 98 8.47 5.40 8.19
CA LYS A 98 9.82 4.83 8.07
C LYS A 98 10.03 4.23 6.69
N VAL A 99 11.19 4.48 6.08
CA VAL A 99 11.57 3.86 4.81
C VAL A 99 11.73 2.35 5.02
N CYS A 100 11.00 1.55 4.25
CA CYS A 100 11.19 0.12 4.18
C CYS A 100 12.29 -0.19 3.17
N HIS A 101 13.44 -0.62 3.68
CA HIS A 101 14.45 -1.25 2.83
C HIS A 101 13.99 -2.66 2.47
N ARG A 102 14.36 -3.12 1.27
CA ARG A 102 14.11 -4.49 0.83
C ARG A 102 14.87 -5.45 1.75
N GLN A 103 14.22 -5.91 2.80
CA GLN A 103 14.77 -6.88 3.74
C GLN A 103 14.24 -8.25 3.28
N TYR A 104 15.08 -8.94 2.49
CA TYR A 104 14.88 -10.24 1.85
C TYR A 104 14.12 -10.26 0.50
N PRO A 105 14.56 -11.07 -0.49
CA PRO A 105 13.77 -11.37 -1.67
C PRO A 105 12.51 -12.14 -1.25
N PHE A 106 11.39 -11.86 -1.92
CA PHE A 106 10.08 -12.49 -1.71
C PHE A 106 10.04 -14.00 -2.10
N SER A 107 11.19 -14.66 -2.20
CA SER A 107 11.30 -16.06 -2.63
C SER A 107 12.49 -16.73 -1.94
N ALA A 108 12.26 -17.95 -1.48
CA ALA A 108 13.18 -18.94 -0.91
C ALA A 108 13.44 -18.85 0.61
N ARG A 109 12.65 -19.62 1.35
CA ARG A 109 13.23 -20.76 2.08
C ARG A 109 12.62 -22.05 1.56
#